data_AF-A0A2D7ZNK2-F1
#
_entry.id   AF-A0A2D7ZNK2-F1
#
_cell.length_a   1.000
_cell.length_b   1.000
_cell.length_c   1.000
_cell.angle_alpha   90.00
_cell.angle_beta   90.00
_cell.angle_gamma   90.00
#
_symmetry.space_group_name_H-M   'P 1'
#
loop_
_entity.id
_entity.type
_entity.pdbx_description
1 polymer ?
#
loop_
_entity_poly.entity_id
_entity_poly.type
_entity_poly.pdbx_seq_one_letter_code
_entity_poly.pdbx_strand_id
1 'polypeptide(L)'
;MRRWMLVATTAGLLSACGQAEPPAPAPTQPTPAATEAAESEAISSPADLEGFTHATGEDLFGYYFPTQPVQIGDWRLDHIHIGGAMEFAAWEGGERTETYAPVMLEFSDVTSSISTNELGQEFHERSIRVLPTAYRVGDGDFRFVGRHPQIGDVRIDGMIDLAQLKAERDRGGLSQAEASPLLKTSAQIGPEAFRNLSFVWFGGD
;
A
#
# COMPACT_ATOMS: atom_id res chain seq x y z
N MET A 1 69.61 39.60 -17.93
CA MET A 1 68.27 40.00 -17.47
C MET A 1 67.67 40.93 -18.51
N ARG A 2 66.75 40.45 -19.33
CA ARG A 2 66.21 41.16 -20.51
C ARG A 2 64.81 40.58 -20.76
N ARG A 3 63.70 41.28 -20.51
CA ARG A 3 63.09 42.38 -21.30
C ARG A 3 62.87 41.96 -22.77
N TRP A 4 61.62 42.18 -23.23
CA TRP A 4 61.17 42.40 -24.63
C TRP A 4 60.58 41.15 -25.31
N MET A 5 59.55 41.20 -26.17
CA MET A 5 58.86 42.26 -26.94
C MET A 5 57.58 41.64 -27.57
N LEU A 6 56.43 42.32 -27.59
CA LEU A 6 55.79 43.00 -28.76
C LEU A 6 55.35 42.08 -29.94
N VAL A 7 54.05 42.12 -30.29
CA VAL A 7 53.48 42.68 -31.57
C VAL A 7 53.49 41.68 -32.73
N ALA A 8 52.59 41.62 -33.71
CA ALA A 8 51.22 42.07 -34.00
C ALA A 8 50.97 41.65 -35.47
N THR A 9 49.69 41.64 -35.92
CA THR A 9 49.25 41.89 -37.32
C THR A 9 49.73 40.91 -38.43
N THR A 10 49.04 40.58 -39.53
CA THR A 10 48.02 41.28 -40.33
C THR A 10 47.39 40.32 -41.36
N ALA A 11 46.12 40.58 -41.71
CA ALA A 11 45.46 40.62 -43.03
C ALA A 11 45.62 39.54 -44.14
N GLY A 12 44.48 39.24 -44.79
CA GLY A 12 44.41 38.70 -46.16
C GLY A 12 42.97 38.43 -46.65
N LEU A 13 42.38 39.40 -47.35
CA LEU A 13 41.04 39.40 -47.99
C LEU A 13 40.92 38.38 -49.14
N LEU A 14 39.68 37.92 -49.45
CA LEU A 14 39.17 37.73 -50.83
C LEU A 14 37.63 37.65 -50.85
N SER A 15 37.03 38.43 -51.75
CA SER A 15 35.60 38.60 -52.04
C SER A 15 34.90 37.37 -52.64
N ALA A 16 33.61 37.19 -52.36
CA ALA A 16 32.64 36.62 -53.31
C ALA A 16 31.18 37.04 -53.00
N CYS A 17 30.62 37.81 -53.95
CA CYS A 17 29.23 37.93 -54.39
C CYS A 17 28.04 37.68 -53.44
N GLY A 18 27.41 38.79 -53.04
CA GLY A 18 25.99 39.12 -53.24
C GLY A 18 24.89 38.05 -53.18
N GLN A 19 23.93 38.25 -52.27
CA GLN A 19 22.52 38.49 -52.61
C GLN A 19 21.79 39.07 -51.39
N ALA A 20 20.98 40.09 -51.62
CA ALA A 20 20.09 40.66 -50.62
C ALA A 20 18.84 39.78 -50.49
N GLU A 21 18.53 39.35 -49.27
CA GLU A 21 17.31 38.62 -48.93
C GLU A 21 16.61 39.36 -47.75
N PRO A 22 15.27 39.50 -47.76
CA PRO A 22 14.55 40.35 -46.82
C PRO A 22 14.62 39.84 -45.37
N PRO A 23 14.48 40.72 -44.36
CA PRO A 23 14.62 40.32 -42.96
C PRO A 23 13.53 39.31 -42.58
N ALA A 24 13.97 38.12 -42.19
CA ALA A 24 13.14 37.12 -41.54
C ALA A 24 12.56 37.68 -40.23
N PRO A 25 11.31 37.34 -39.88
CA PRO A 25 10.70 37.75 -38.63
C PRO A 25 11.51 37.20 -37.43
N ALA A 26 11.60 38.01 -36.38
CA ALA A 26 12.31 37.69 -35.15
C ALA A 26 11.89 36.30 -34.61
N PRO A 27 12.85 35.52 -34.06
CA PRO A 27 12.52 34.25 -33.43
C PRO A 27 11.61 34.50 -32.23
N THR A 28 10.42 33.92 -32.30
CA THR A 28 9.51 33.70 -31.17
C THR A 28 10.30 33.09 -30.03
N GLN A 29 10.32 33.77 -28.88
CA GLN A 29 10.77 33.18 -27.63
C GLN A 29 10.07 31.84 -27.44
N PRO A 30 10.78 30.75 -27.09
CA PRO A 30 10.13 29.52 -26.70
C PRO A 30 9.32 29.82 -25.44
N THR A 31 8.00 29.74 -25.60
CA THR A 31 7.03 29.52 -24.52
C THR A 31 7.64 28.49 -23.55
N PRO A 32 7.68 28.76 -22.23
CA PRO A 32 8.09 27.75 -21.28
C PRO A 32 7.19 26.55 -21.53
N ALA A 33 7.83 25.41 -21.84
CA ALA A 33 7.16 24.13 -21.92
C ALA A 33 6.23 24.04 -20.72
N ALA A 34 4.92 24.00 -21.00
CA ALA A 34 3.97 23.49 -20.04
C ALA A 34 4.56 22.16 -19.60
N THR A 35 5.05 22.12 -18.37
CA THR A 35 5.24 20.88 -17.66
C THR A 35 3.95 20.14 -17.86
N GLU A 36 4.01 19.13 -18.73
CA GLU A 36 3.10 18.00 -18.76
C GLU A 36 3.22 17.45 -17.35
N ALA A 37 2.41 18.05 -16.47
CA ALA A 37 2.18 17.58 -15.13
C ALA A 37 1.73 16.16 -15.38
N ALA A 38 2.62 15.22 -15.06
CA ALA A 38 2.31 13.82 -14.94
C ALA A 38 0.90 13.76 -14.42
N GLU A 39 0.01 13.19 -15.25
CA GLU A 39 -1.34 12.81 -14.85
C GLU A 39 -1.18 12.23 -13.47
N SER A 40 -1.58 13.03 -12.48
CA SER A 40 -1.74 12.59 -11.13
C SER A 40 -2.79 11.52 -11.28
N GLU A 41 -2.36 10.25 -11.31
CA GLU A 41 -3.25 9.12 -11.08
C GLU A 41 -3.93 9.43 -9.76
N ALA A 42 -5.10 10.05 -9.90
CA ALA A 42 -5.99 10.29 -8.80
C ALA A 42 -6.21 8.90 -8.24
N ILE A 43 -5.75 8.69 -7.01
CA ILE A 43 -6.21 7.56 -6.23
C ILE A 43 -7.71 7.68 -6.31
N SER A 44 -8.36 6.78 -7.04
CA SER A 44 -9.81 6.66 -7.07
C SER A 44 -10.23 6.76 -5.61
N SER A 45 -10.92 7.84 -5.25
CA SER A 45 -11.42 7.97 -3.89
C SER A 45 -12.22 6.69 -3.65
N PRO A 46 -11.81 5.85 -2.69
CA PRO A 46 -12.48 4.58 -2.49
C PRO A 46 -13.95 4.93 -2.28
N ALA A 47 -14.81 4.38 -3.15
CA ALA A 47 -16.25 4.55 -3.00
C ALA A 47 -16.62 4.28 -1.55
N ASP A 48 -17.52 5.08 -0.97
CA ASP A 48 -17.99 4.87 0.39
C ASP A 48 -18.50 3.42 0.49
N LEU A 49 -17.69 2.56 1.10
CA LEU A 49 -18.03 1.16 1.29
C LEU A 49 -19.01 1.10 2.45
N GLU A 50 -20.21 0.61 2.16
CA GLU A 50 -21.26 0.43 3.15
C GLU A 50 -21.67 -1.05 3.23
N GLY A 51 -22.13 -1.44 4.41
CA GLY A 51 -22.63 -2.78 4.67
C GLY A 51 -21.56 -3.85 4.75
N PHE A 52 -22.01 -5.09 4.82
CA PHE A 52 -21.19 -6.27 5.04
C PHE A 52 -21.58 -7.32 4.01
N THR A 53 -20.62 -7.77 3.20
CA THR A 53 -20.86 -8.80 2.19
C THR A 53 -19.66 -9.72 2.07
N HIS A 54 -19.91 -11.03 2.06
CA HIS A 54 -18.92 -12.05 1.73
C HIS A 54 -19.39 -12.96 0.59
N ALA A 55 -18.46 -13.45 -0.22
CA ALA A 55 -18.74 -14.49 -1.21
C ALA A 55 -18.94 -15.85 -0.51
N THR A 56 -20.01 -16.56 -0.86
CA THR A 56 -20.29 -17.89 -0.31
C THR A 56 -19.47 -18.96 -1.03
N GLY A 57 -18.97 -19.95 -0.28
CA GLY A 57 -18.27 -21.10 -0.87
C GLY A 57 -16.78 -20.86 -1.15
N GLU A 58 -16.29 -19.65 -0.90
CA GLU A 58 -14.86 -19.37 -0.82
C GLU A 58 -14.40 -19.51 0.63
N ASP A 59 -13.44 -20.41 0.85
CA ASP A 59 -12.78 -20.52 2.14
C ASP A 59 -11.58 -19.58 2.15
N LEU A 60 -11.74 -18.44 2.82
CA LEU A 60 -10.74 -17.38 2.99
C LEU A 60 -10.22 -17.31 4.42
N PHE A 61 -10.55 -18.30 5.25
CA PHE A 61 -10.18 -18.31 6.65
C PHE A 61 -8.66 -18.21 6.82
N GLY A 62 -8.22 -17.44 7.81
CA GLY A 62 -6.84 -17.43 8.27
C GLY A 62 -6.34 -16.06 8.72
N TYR A 63 -5.02 -16.00 8.84
CA TYR A 63 -4.27 -14.86 9.34
C TYR A 63 -3.37 -14.34 8.22
N TYR A 64 -3.52 -13.06 7.90
CA TYR A 64 -2.79 -12.38 6.84
C TYR A 64 -1.79 -11.43 7.49
N PHE A 65 -0.51 -11.78 7.42
CA PHE A 65 0.56 -11.03 8.07
C PHE A 65 1.23 -10.07 7.10
N PRO A 66 1.46 -8.80 7.47
CA PRO A 66 2.06 -7.83 6.56
C PRO A 66 3.51 -8.20 6.26
N THR A 67 3.93 -7.99 5.01
CA THR A 67 5.30 -8.27 4.53
C THR A 67 6.29 -7.17 4.88
N GLN A 68 5.79 -6.05 5.38
CA GLN A 68 6.55 -4.89 5.84
C GLN A 68 5.93 -4.34 7.13
N PRO A 69 6.72 -3.71 8.02
CA PRO A 69 6.16 -3.10 9.22
C PRO A 69 5.09 -2.05 8.89
N VAL A 70 3.96 -2.13 9.59
CA VAL A 70 2.89 -1.13 9.57
C VAL A 70 2.68 -0.69 11.01
N GLN A 71 2.99 0.56 11.31
CA GLN A 71 3.00 1.05 12.68
C GLN A 71 2.45 2.48 12.78
N ILE A 72 1.55 2.70 13.73
CA ILE A 72 0.91 3.98 14.04
C ILE A 72 1.20 4.31 15.51
N GLY A 73 2.13 5.24 15.75
CA GLY A 73 2.63 5.48 17.11
C GLY A 73 3.26 4.21 17.69
N ASP A 74 2.79 3.77 18.86
CA ASP A 74 3.26 2.55 19.53
C ASP A 74 2.56 1.26 19.01
N TRP A 75 1.59 1.38 18.12
CA TRP A 75 0.78 0.26 17.66
C TRP A 75 1.29 -0.30 16.33
N ARG A 76 1.77 -1.53 16.34
CA ARG A 76 2.19 -2.27 15.13
C ARG A 76 1.11 -3.25 14.71
N LEU A 77 0.72 -3.24 13.44
CA LEU A 77 -0.18 -4.24 12.86
C LEU A 77 0.51 -5.61 12.91
N ASP A 78 -0.12 -6.57 13.57
CA ASP A 78 0.35 -7.95 13.55
C ASP A 78 -0.26 -8.71 12.39
N HIS A 79 -1.59 -8.66 12.24
CA HIS A 79 -2.27 -9.37 11.15
C HIS A 79 -3.67 -8.80 10.85
N ILE A 80 -4.19 -9.15 9.67
CA ILE A 80 -5.63 -9.17 9.38
C ILE A 80 -6.12 -10.59 9.65
N HIS A 81 -7.20 -10.73 10.39
CA HIS A 81 -7.91 -11.99 10.57
C HIS A 81 -9.13 -12.03 9.63
N ILE A 82 -9.31 -13.15 8.93
CA ILE A 82 -10.53 -13.48 8.20
C ILE A 82 -11.10 -14.77 8.80
N GLY A 83 -12.35 -14.68 9.25
CA GLY A 83 -13.09 -15.75 9.91
C GLY A 83 -13.77 -16.71 8.94
N GLY A 84 -14.46 -17.70 9.51
CA GLY A 84 -15.21 -18.71 8.77
C GLY A 84 -16.65 -18.29 8.43
N ALA A 85 -17.33 -19.09 7.61
CA ALA A 85 -18.69 -18.82 7.14
C ALA A 85 -19.72 -18.59 8.28
N MET A 86 -19.54 -19.22 9.44
CA MET A 86 -20.41 -19.02 10.59
C MET A 86 -20.27 -17.61 11.19
N GLU A 87 -19.05 -17.09 11.27
CA GLU A 87 -18.78 -15.75 11.80
C GLU A 87 -19.31 -14.68 10.84
N PHE A 88 -19.14 -14.90 9.54
CA PHE A 88 -19.75 -14.05 8.51
C PHE A 88 -21.27 -14.04 8.62
N ALA A 89 -21.91 -15.21 8.71
CA ALA A 89 -23.36 -15.31 8.83
C ALA A 89 -23.90 -14.60 10.09
N ALA A 90 -23.23 -14.76 11.24
CA ALA A 90 -23.61 -14.09 12.49
C ALA A 90 -23.48 -12.56 12.36
N TRP A 91 -22.34 -12.08 11.85
CA TRP A 91 -22.11 -10.65 11.69
C TRP A 91 -23.04 -10.02 10.64
N GLU A 92 -23.28 -10.66 9.51
CA GLU A 92 -24.21 -10.13 8.50
C GLU A 92 -25.67 -10.20 8.98
N GLY A 93 -25.99 -11.16 9.85
CA GLY A 93 -27.27 -11.26 10.55
C GLY A 93 -27.49 -10.22 11.67
N GLY A 94 -26.47 -9.44 12.02
CA GLY A 94 -26.57 -8.35 13.01
C GLY A 94 -25.99 -8.68 14.39
N GLU A 95 -25.43 -9.88 14.59
CA GLU A 95 -24.72 -10.19 15.84
C GLU A 95 -23.40 -9.42 15.91
N ARG A 96 -23.17 -8.71 17.02
CA ARG A 96 -21.97 -7.90 17.24
C ARG A 96 -21.32 -8.28 18.55
N THR A 97 -20.00 -8.28 18.56
CA THR A 97 -19.20 -8.38 19.79
C THR A 97 -18.29 -7.16 19.90
N GLU A 98 -17.78 -6.90 21.10
CA GLU A 98 -16.84 -5.80 21.34
C GLU A 98 -15.40 -6.14 20.93
N THR A 99 -15.11 -7.42 20.66
CA THR A 99 -13.72 -7.90 20.54
C THR A 99 -13.44 -8.60 19.22
N TYR A 100 -14.41 -9.30 18.63
CA TYR A 100 -14.23 -10.16 17.47
C TYR A 100 -15.24 -9.84 16.36
N ALA A 101 -14.76 -9.92 15.12
CA ALA A 101 -15.54 -9.79 13.90
C ALA A 101 -14.95 -10.72 12.83
N PRO A 102 -15.73 -11.12 11.80
CA PRO A 102 -15.24 -12.03 10.76
C PRO A 102 -14.13 -11.42 9.90
N VAL A 103 -13.97 -10.10 9.90
CA VAL A 103 -12.81 -9.43 9.30
C VAL A 103 -12.34 -8.39 10.29
N MET A 104 -11.12 -8.50 10.79
CA MET A 104 -10.58 -7.55 11.77
C MET A 104 -9.07 -7.41 11.65
N LEU A 105 -8.54 -6.29 12.12
CA LEU A 105 -7.10 -6.08 12.25
C LEU A 105 -6.70 -6.15 13.72
N GLU A 106 -5.59 -6.81 14.02
CA GLU A 106 -5.00 -6.80 15.36
C GLU A 106 -3.67 -6.04 15.36
N PHE A 107 -3.52 -5.14 16.33
CA PHE A 107 -2.30 -4.36 16.55
C PHE A 107 -1.74 -4.63 17.93
N SER A 108 -0.43 -4.80 18.04
CA SER A 108 0.31 -4.88 19.31
C SER A 108 0.92 -3.54 19.71
N ASP A 109 0.89 -3.23 21.00
CA ASP A 109 1.66 -2.13 21.61
C ASP A 109 3.12 -2.57 21.76
N VAL A 110 3.99 -2.04 20.91
CA VAL A 110 5.42 -2.41 20.89
C VAL A 110 6.19 -1.95 22.13
N THR A 111 5.58 -1.10 22.95
CA THR A 111 6.16 -0.63 24.22
C THR A 111 5.72 -1.48 25.41
N SER A 112 4.73 -2.35 25.22
CA SER A 112 4.26 -3.27 26.26
C SER A 112 5.24 -4.43 26.48
N SER A 113 5.19 -5.01 27.68
CA SER A 113 5.99 -6.18 28.04
C SER A 113 5.76 -7.32 27.04
N ILE A 114 6.83 -8.08 26.80
CA ILE A 114 6.78 -9.29 25.98
C ILE A 114 6.57 -10.48 26.90
N SER A 115 5.64 -11.35 26.51
CA SER A 115 5.40 -12.65 27.14
C SER A 115 5.60 -13.77 26.13
N THR A 116 5.63 -15.01 26.61
CA THR A 116 5.85 -16.20 25.77
C THR A 116 4.68 -17.16 25.96
N ASN A 117 4.05 -17.60 24.87
CA ASN A 117 2.96 -18.58 24.93
C ASN A 117 3.49 -20.02 25.13
N GLU A 118 2.56 -20.98 25.25
CA GLU A 118 2.90 -22.41 25.47
C GLU A 118 3.75 -23.02 24.34
N LEU A 119 3.75 -22.39 23.16
CA LEU A 119 4.53 -22.81 21.99
C LEU A 119 5.89 -22.10 21.88
N GLY A 120 6.26 -21.28 22.87
CA GLY A 120 7.52 -20.54 22.86
C GLY A 120 7.51 -19.29 21.99
N GLN A 121 6.34 -18.84 21.51
CA GLN A 121 6.23 -17.65 20.68
C GLN A 121 6.13 -16.40 21.55
N GLU A 122 6.94 -15.39 21.24
CA GLU A 122 6.90 -14.09 21.90
C GLU A 122 5.77 -13.22 21.37
N PHE A 123 5.06 -12.54 22.26
CA PHE A 123 4.01 -11.57 21.90
C PHE A 123 3.97 -10.40 22.89
N HIS A 124 3.50 -9.25 22.42
CA HIS A 124 3.26 -8.08 23.26
C HIS A 124 1.98 -8.26 24.07
N GLU A 125 2.04 -8.01 25.38
CA GLU A 125 0.92 -8.27 26.29
C GLU A 125 -0.30 -7.37 26.07
N ARG A 126 -0.12 -6.23 25.38
CA ARG A 126 -1.23 -5.34 25.03
C ARG A 126 -1.46 -5.36 23.52
N SER A 127 -2.68 -5.71 23.13
CA SER A 127 -3.17 -5.58 21.77
C SER A 127 -4.51 -4.84 21.71
N ILE A 128 -4.82 -4.30 20.53
CA ILE A 128 -6.12 -3.71 20.19
C ILE A 128 -6.60 -4.30 18.88
N ARG A 129 -7.93 -4.29 18.68
CA ARG A 129 -8.55 -4.75 17.44
C ARG A 129 -9.34 -3.64 16.78
N VAL A 130 -9.16 -3.50 15.47
CA VAL A 130 -10.01 -2.65 14.64
C VAL A 130 -11.09 -3.53 14.02
N LEU A 131 -12.33 -3.33 14.46
CA LEU A 131 -13.51 -4.03 13.94
C LEU A 131 -14.09 -3.31 12.72
N PRO A 132 -14.80 -4.03 11.82
CA PRO A 132 -15.29 -3.46 10.58
C PRO A 132 -16.56 -2.66 10.82
N THR A 133 -16.64 -1.47 10.23
CA THR A 133 -17.89 -0.77 9.98
C THR A 133 -18.47 -1.09 8.60
N ALA A 134 -17.64 -1.57 7.67
CA ALA A 134 -18.04 -2.17 6.41
C ALA A 134 -16.97 -3.12 5.88
N TYR A 135 -17.36 -4.15 5.13
CA TYR A 135 -16.42 -4.96 4.35
C TYR A 135 -17.06 -5.54 3.09
N ARG A 136 -16.20 -5.83 2.11
CA ARG A 136 -16.49 -6.70 0.97
C ARG A 136 -15.34 -7.69 0.86
N VAL A 137 -15.65 -8.98 0.94
CA VAL A 137 -14.63 -10.04 0.91
C VAL A 137 -15.08 -11.17 0.00
N GLY A 138 -14.22 -11.59 -0.92
CA GLY A 138 -14.45 -12.72 -1.82
C GLY A 138 -14.51 -12.34 -3.29
N ASP A 139 -14.57 -13.34 -4.16
CA ASP A 139 -14.30 -13.22 -5.61
C ASP A 139 -12.92 -12.58 -5.89
N GLY A 140 -12.00 -12.75 -4.94
CA GLY A 140 -10.68 -12.09 -4.93
C GLY A 140 -10.69 -10.65 -4.45
N ASP A 141 -11.84 -10.03 -4.15
CA ASP A 141 -11.92 -8.67 -3.59
C ASP A 141 -11.67 -8.69 -2.08
N PHE A 142 -10.91 -7.71 -1.59
CA PHE A 142 -10.75 -7.44 -0.16
C PHE A 142 -10.87 -5.94 0.08
N ARG A 143 -11.99 -5.54 0.69
CA ARG A 143 -12.21 -4.18 1.16
C ARG A 143 -12.63 -4.18 2.61
N PHE A 144 -12.04 -3.26 3.37
CA PHE A 144 -12.29 -3.11 4.79
C PHE A 144 -12.39 -1.64 5.15
N VAL A 145 -13.40 -1.28 5.93
CA VAL A 145 -13.48 0.02 6.61
C VAL A 145 -13.71 -0.24 8.09
N GLY A 146 -12.96 0.45 8.93
CA GLY A 146 -13.09 0.39 10.38
C GLY A 146 -12.49 1.61 11.06
N ARG A 147 -12.59 1.67 12.39
CA ARG A 147 -12.03 2.77 13.18
C ARG A 147 -11.68 2.29 14.58
N HIS A 148 -10.58 2.80 15.13
CA HIS A 148 -10.26 2.63 16.55
C HIS A 148 -9.73 3.96 17.13
N PRO A 149 -10.07 4.33 18.38
CA PRO A 149 -9.65 5.61 18.95
C PRO A 149 -8.13 5.86 18.97
N GLN A 150 -7.33 4.79 19.09
CA GLN A 150 -5.86 4.88 19.15
C GLN A 150 -5.17 4.78 17.77
N ILE A 151 -5.87 4.28 16.75
CA ILE A 151 -5.33 4.13 15.38
C ILE A 151 -5.85 5.25 14.48
N GLY A 152 -7.13 5.60 14.60
CA GLY A 152 -7.85 6.47 13.66
C GLY A 152 -8.72 5.66 12.70
N ASP A 153 -9.04 6.26 11.55
CA ASP A 153 -9.79 5.60 10.48
C ASP A 153 -8.90 4.60 9.74
N VAL A 154 -9.48 3.45 9.37
CA VAL A 154 -8.82 2.42 8.59
C VAL A 154 -9.66 2.16 7.34
N ARG A 155 -9.02 2.24 6.17
CA ARG A 155 -9.59 1.88 4.88
C ARG A 155 -8.58 1.05 4.12
N ILE A 156 -8.97 -0.14 3.66
CA ILE A 156 -8.13 -1.02 2.87
C ILE A 156 -8.90 -1.42 1.63
N ASP A 157 -8.24 -1.32 0.47
CA ASP A 157 -8.74 -1.78 -0.82
C ASP A 157 -7.64 -2.64 -1.46
N GLY A 158 -7.98 -3.87 -1.82
CA GLY A 158 -7.01 -4.80 -2.36
C GLY A 158 -7.63 -6.06 -2.93
N MET A 159 -6.73 -6.95 -3.34
CA MET A 159 -7.07 -8.19 -4.02
C MET A 159 -6.34 -9.38 -3.40
N ILE A 160 -7.06 -10.48 -3.24
CA ILE A 160 -6.54 -11.80 -2.84
C ILE A 160 -6.26 -12.62 -4.10
N ASP A 161 -5.04 -13.11 -4.24
CA ASP A 161 -4.67 -14.12 -5.23
C ASP A 161 -5.20 -15.48 -4.77
N LEU A 162 -6.41 -15.83 -5.25
CA LEU A 162 -7.09 -17.08 -4.88
C LEU A 162 -6.34 -18.32 -5.35
N ALA A 163 -5.58 -18.23 -6.45
CA ALA A 163 -4.78 -19.35 -6.93
C ALA A 163 -3.58 -19.59 -6.02
N GLN A 164 -2.90 -18.53 -5.58
CA GLN A 164 -1.83 -18.61 -4.60
C GLN A 164 -2.35 -19.09 -3.25
N LEU A 165 -3.49 -18.57 -2.78
CA LEU A 165 -4.11 -19.00 -1.52
C LEU A 165 -4.41 -20.50 -1.52
N LYS A 166 -4.97 -21.00 -2.63
CA LYS A 166 -5.18 -22.44 -2.80
C LYS A 166 -3.85 -23.21 -2.75
N ALA A 167 -2.82 -22.73 -3.44
CA ALA A 167 -1.52 -23.39 -3.47
C ALA A 167 -0.83 -23.44 -2.10
N GLU A 168 -0.92 -22.36 -1.29
CA GLU A 168 -0.41 -22.33 0.08
C GLU A 168 -1.15 -23.31 0.99
N ARG A 169 -2.49 -23.38 0.85
CA ARG A 169 -3.32 -24.31 1.62
C ARG A 169 -3.04 -25.77 1.28
N ASP A 170 -2.90 -26.08 0.00
CA ASP A 170 -2.58 -27.45 -0.46
C ASP A 170 -1.20 -27.92 0.07
N ARG A 171 -0.32 -26.99 0.47
CA ARG A 171 0.97 -27.27 1.11
C ARG A 171 0.91 -27.38 2.64
N GLY A 172 -0.28 -27.21 3.24
CA GLY A 172 -0.48 -27.26 4.69
C GLY A 172 -0.19 -25.94 5.42
N GLY A 173 -0.07 -24.82 4.69
CA GLY A 173 0.38 -23.56 5.26
C GLY A 173 1.91 -23.51 5.39
N LEU A 174 2.53 -22.48 4.83
CA LEU A 174 3.96 -22.24 4.99
C LEU A 174 4.23 -21.32 6.19
N SER A 175 5.45 -21.40 6.73
CA SER A 175 5.90 -20.39 7.70
C SER A 175 5.86 -19.00 7.04
N GLN A 176 5.71 -17.95 7.85
CA GLN A 176 5.69 -16.57 7.34
C GLN A 176 6.91 -16.23 6.47
N ALA A 177 8.08 -16.83 6.79
CA ALA A 177 9.33 -16.61 6.06
C ALA A 177 9.37 -17.30 4.68
N GLU A 178 8.54 -18.32 4.46
CA GLU A 178 8.52 -19.13 3.24
C GLU A 178 7.28 -18.84 2.37
N ALA A 179 6.20 -18.34 2.98
CA ALA A 179 4.95 -18.03 2.31
C ALA A 179 5.10 -16.91 1.28
N SER A 180 4.41 -17.06 0.14
CA SER A 180 4.36 -16.00 -0.88
C SER A 180 3.28 -14.97 -0.58
N PRO A 181 3.52 -13.66 -0.83
CA PRO A 181 2.50 -12.64 -0.64
C PRO A 181 1.31 -12.86 -1.56
N LEU A 182 0.10 -12.89 -1.00
CA LEU A 182 -1.13 -13.21 -1.75
C LEU A 182 -2.28 -12.22 -1.56
N LEU A 183 -2.22 -11.35 -0.54
CA LEU A 183 -3.12 -10.20 -0.44
C LEU A 183 -2.30 -8.95 -0.76
N LYS A 184 -2.72 -8.19 -1.77
CA LYS A 184 -2.07 -6.93 -2.19
C LYS A 184 -3.07 -5.80 -2.04
N THR A 185 -2.66 -4.73 -1.38
CA THR A 185 -3.56 -3.66 -0.93
C THR A 185 -2.95 -2.28 -1.09
N SER A 186 -3.85 -1.31 -1.25
CA SER A 186 -3.65 0.07 -0.82
C SER A 186 -4.42 0.27 0.49
N ALA A 187 -3.87 1.06 1.41
CA ALA A 187 -4.47 1.27 2.71
C ALA A 187 -4.25 2.69 3.23
N GLN A 188 -5.28 3.25 3.86
CA GLN A 188 -5.16 4.35 4.81
C GLN A 188 -5.33 3.76 6.21
N ILE A 189 -4.34 3.91 7.08
CA ILE A 189 -4.39 3.43 8.47
C ILE A 189 -4.01 4.59 9.37
N GLY A 190 -4.99 5.14 10.07
CA GLY A 190 -4.78 6.36 10.84
C GLY A 190 -4.34 7.52 9.94
N PRO A 191 -3.24 8.22 10.26
CA PRO A 191 -2.69 9.27 9.40
C PRO A 191 -1.85 8.73 8.22
N GLU A 192 -1.47 7.44 8.22
CA GLU A 192 -0.52 6.88 7.27
C GLU A 192 -1.19 6.25 6.05
N ALA A 193 -0.61 6.51 4.87
CA ALA A 193 -1.04 5.95 3.60
C ALA A 193 -0.01 4.94 3.06
N PHE A 194 -0.47 3.73 2.75
CA PHE A 194 0.32 2.63 2.20
C PHE A 194 -0.17 2.29 0.80
N ARG A 195 0.67 2.41 -0.22
CA ARG A 195 0.26 2.17 -1.62
C ARG A 195 0.44 0.72 -2.08
N ASN A 196 1.39 0.01 -1.47
CA ASN A 196 1.83 -1.33 -1.90
C ASN A 196 1.99 -2.25 -0.69
N LEU A 197 1.01 -2.28 0.20
CA LEU A 197 1.03 -3.17 1.35
C LEU A 197 0.62 -4.56 0.91
N SER A 198 1.43 -5.57 1.25
CA SER A 198 1.14 -6.96 0.91
C SER A 198 1.20 -7.85 2.14
N PHE A 199 0.50 -8.99 2.07
CA PHE A 199 0.39 -9.92 3.17
C PHE A 199 0.60 -11.35 2.71
N VAL A 200 1.24 -12.14 3.58
CA VAL A 200 1.33 -13.59 3.47
C VAL A 200 0.26 -14.24 4.33
N TRP A 201 -0.17 -15.45 3.94
CA TRP A 201 -1.26 -16.16 4.62
C TRP A 201 -0.73 -17.29 5.50
N PHE A 202 -1.42 -17.47 6.63
CA PHE A 202 -1.31 -18.64 7.50
C PHE A 202 -2.71 -19.12 7.84
N GLY A 203 -2.97 -20.42 7.68
CA GLY A 203 -4.30 -20.99 7.84
C GLY A 203 -4.81 -21.10 9.27
N GLY A 204 -3.99 -20.79 10.27
CA GLY A 204 -4.28 -21.22 11.64
C GLY A 204 -3.89 -22.69 11.84
N ASP A 205 -4.13 -23.17 13.06
CA ASP A 205 -3.89 -24.55 13.50
C ASP A 205 -5.24 -25.26 13.72
#